data_AF-A0A1G7CPQ1-F1
#
_entry.id   AF-A0A1G7CPQ1-F1
#
_cell.length_a   1.000
_cell.length_b   1.000
_cell.length_c   1.000
_cell.angle_alpha   90.00
_cell.angle_beta   90.00
_cell.angle_gamma   90.00
#
_symmetry.space_group_name_H-M   'P 1'
#
loop_
_entity.id
_entity.type
_entity.pdbx_description
1 polymer ?
#
loop_
_entity_poly.entity_id
_entity_poly.type
_entity_poly.pdbx_seq_one_letter_code
_entity_poly.pdbx_strand_id
1 'polypeptide(L)' 'MPYFVGEVDSECETDLSGVEKLLILKETKTNGYFDIVVKSIVKTTTRKEASNGDCVEDEKITNQDQVLKFKNGKYQ' A
#
# COMPACT_ATOMS: atom_id res chain seq x y z
N MET A 1 -8.23 18.42 -38.65
CA MET A 1 -8.37 19.58 -37.74
C MET A 1 -7.60 19.23 -36.47
N PRO A 2 -6.53 19.95 -36.10
CA PRO A 2 -5.76 19.62 -34.90
C PRO A 2 -6.57 20.05 -33.67
N TYR A 3 -6.75 19.13 -32.72
CA TYR A 3 -7.34 19.45 -31.43
C TYR A 3 -6.27 20.19 -30.60
N PHE A 4 -6.53 21.46 -30.31
CA PHE A 4 -5.92 22.14 -29.18
C PHE A 4 -6.43 21.43 -27.93
N VAL A 5 -5.63 20.52 -27.37
CA VAL A 5 -5.78 20.17 -25.96
C VAL A 5 -5.18 21.35 -25.24
N GLY A 6 -6.02 22.29 -24.81
CA GLY A 6 -5.62 23.32 -23.87
C GLY A 6 -4.88 22.63 -22.74
N GLU A 7 -3.76 23.22 -22.32
CA GLU A 7 -2.97 22.82 -21.16
C GLU A 7 -3.94 22.43 -20.06
N VAL A 8 -4.13 21.12 -19.90
CA VAL A 8 -4.74 20.61 -18.69
C VAL A 8 -3.72 20.98 -17.64
N ASP A 9 -4.06 21.99 -16.85
CA ASP A 9 -3.53 22.25 -15.53
C ASP A 9 -3.83 20.99 -14.69
N SER A 10 -3.16 19.90 -15.05
CA SER A 10 -3.33 18.61 -14.42
C SER A 10 -2.54 18.73 -13.14
N GLU A 11 -3.26 19.01 -12.06
CA GLU A 11 -2.78 18.99 -10.68
C GLU A 11 -1.70 17.91 -10.56
N CYS A 12 -0.43 18.34 -10.60
CA CYS A 12 0.71 17.44 -10.55
C CYS A 12 0.72 16.68 -9.22
N GLU A 13 0.00 17.22 -8.24
CA GLU A 13 -0.23 16.67 -6.92
C GLU A 13 -1.20 15.49 -6.98
N THR A 14 -0.68 14.30 -6.74
CA THR A 14 -1.49 13.10 -6.55
C THR A 14 -0.81 12.19 -5.55
N ASP A 15 -1.57 11.75 -4.55
CA ASP A 15 -1.14 10.73 -3.60
C ASP A 15 -1.93 9.43 -3.85
N LEU A 16 -1.24 8.37 -4.22
CA LEU A 16 -1.78 7.03 -4.38
C LEU A 16 -1.24 6.14 -3.27
N SER A 17 -2.11 5.36 -2.64
CA SER A 17 -1.70 4.32 -1.70
C SER A 17 -2.37 2.99 -2.00
N GLY A 18 -1.59 1.93 -1.93
CA GLY A 18 -2.03 0.56 -2.13
C GLY A 18 -1.49 -0.34 -1.02
N VAL A 19 -2.29 -1.32 -0.60
CA VAL A 19 -1.88 -2.32 0.39
C VAL A 19 -2.16 -3.70 -0.16
N GLU A 20 -1.10 -4.47 -0.36
CA GLU A 20 -1.17 -5.90 -0.64
C GLU A 20 -1.00 -6.69 0.66
N LYS A 21 -1.81 -7.73 0.88
CA LYS A 21 -1.71 -8.59 2.06
C LYS A 21 -1.69 -10.07 1.66
N LEU A 22 -0.68 -10.78 2.13
CA LEU A 22 -0.59 -12.23 2.05
C LEU A 22 -0.86 -12.83 3.43
N LEU A 23 -1.87 -13.70 3.53
CA LEU A 23 -2.18 -14.45 4.74
C LEU A 23 -1.67 -15.89 4.60
N ILE A 24 -0.81 -16.30 5.54
CA ILE A 24 -0.21 -17.63 5.58
C ILE A 24 -0.68 -18.33 6.85
N LEU A 25 -1.44 -19.42 6.70
CA LEU A 25 -1.80 -20.29 7.81
C LEU A 25 -0.57 -21.10 8.22
N LYS A 26 -0.16 -20.98 9.48
CA LYS A 26 0.90 -21.81 10.06
C LYS A 26 0.35 -23.17 10.45
N GLU A 27 1.21 -24.17 10.48
CA GLU A 27 0.88 -25.47 11.09
C GLU A 27 0.69 -25.36 12.61
N THR A 28 1.41 -24.42 13.24
CA THR A 28 1.30 -24.14 14.68
C THR A 28 -0.10 -23.61 15.02
N LYS A 29 -0.65 -24.11 16.12
CA LYS A 29 -1.94 -23.69 16.66
C LYS A 29 -1.79 -23.06 18.04
N THR A 30 -2.54 -21.98 18.29
CA THR A 30 -2.74 -21.40 19.62
C THR A 30 -4.21 -21.57 20.00
N ASN A 31 -4.48 -22.14 21.19
CA ASN A 31 -5.85 -22.40 21.68
C ASN A 31 -6.70 -23.26 20.73
N GLY A 32 -6.08 -24.14 19.94
CA GLY A 32 -6.76 -25.00 18.96
C GLY A 32 -6.99 -24.37 17.58
N TYR A 33 -6.65 -23.10 17.39
CA TYR A 33 -6.78 -22.37 16.12
C TYR A 33 -5.42 -22.15 15.48
N PHE A 34 -5.36 -22.20 14.15
CA PHE A 34 -4.11 -21.93 13.41
C PHE A 34 -3.65 -20.50 13.62
N ASP A 35 -2.36 -20.32 13.88
CA ASP A 35 -1.72 -19.00 13.85
C ASP A 35 -1.64 -18.51 12.40
N ILE A 36 -1.83 -17.21 12.18
CA ILE A 36 -1.82 -16.61 10.83
C ILE A 36 -0.65 -15.64 10.75
N VAL A 37 0.23 -15.80 9.77
CA VAL A 37 1.19 -14.75 9.40
C VAL A 37 0.53 -13.86 8.38
N VAL A 38 0.52 -12.55 8.63
CA VAL A 38 0.10 -11.54 7.65
C VAL A 38 1.34 -10.77 7.23
N LYS A 39 1.69 -10.90 5.96
CA LYS A 39 2.71 -10.08 5.31
C LYS A 39 1.99 -8.99 4.54
N SER A 40 2.30 -7.73 4.82
CA SER A 40 1.69 -6.58 4.16
C SER A 40 2.75 -5.79 3.40
N ILE A 41 2.45 -5.45 2.16
CA ILE A 41 3.27 -4.55 1.34
C ILE A 41 2.45 -3.29 1.16
N VAL A 42 2.88 -2.20 1.78
CA VAL A 42 2.26 -0.88 1.63
C VAL A 42 3.09 -0.10 0.63
N LYS A 43 2.45 0.28 -0.48
CA LYS A 43 3.04 1.12 -1.52
C LYS A 43 2.37 2.47 -1.49
N THR A 44 3.17 3.52 -1.38
CA THR A 44 2.72 4.91 -1.45
C THR A 44 3.47 5.59 -2.58
N THR A 45 2.74 6.20 -3.50
CA THR A 45 3.29 6.97 -4.60
C THR A 45 2.80 8.40 -4.44
N THR A 46 3.73 9.33 -4.33
CA THR A 46 3.46 10.77 -4.23
C THR A 46 4.00 11.42 -5.47
N ARG A 47 3.13 12.07 -6.24
CA ARG A 47 3.51 12.89 -7.39
C ARG A 47 3.44 14.36 -7.00
N LYS A 48 4.48 15.13 -7.32
CA LYS A 48 4.58 16.57 -7.02
C LYS A 48 5.33 17.30 -8.11
N GLU A 49 5.06 18.59 -8.25
CA GLU A 49 5.81 19.47 -9.14
C GLU A 49 7.15 19.82 -8.49
N ALA A 50 8.23 19.65 -9.23
CA ALA A 50 9.57 20.06 -8.84
C ALA A 50 9.77 21.56 -9.14
N SER A 51 10.82 22.15 -8.56
CA SER A 51 11.12 23.59 -8.72
C SER A 51 11.34 24.05 -10.17
N ASN A 52 11.54 23.13 -11.09
CA ASN A 52 11.72 23.37 -12.53
C ASN A 52 10.42 23.21 -13.35
N GLY A 53 9.29 22.94 -12.71
CA GLY A 53 8.00 22.71 -13.37
C GLY A 53 7.77 21.26 -13.83
N ASP A 54 8.71 20.34 -13.58
CA ASP A 54 8.55 18.93 -13.93
C ASP A 54 7.73 18.19 -12.86
N CYS A 55 6.89 17.25 -13.29
CA CYS A 55 6.25 16.31 -12.37
C CYS A 55 7.22 15.19 -11.98
N VAL A 56 7.57 15.14 -10.69
CA VAL A 56 8.36 14.07 -10.10
C VAL A 56 7.47 13.11 -9.32
N GLU A 57 7.82 11.82 -9.37
CA GLU A 57 7.13 10.74 -8.66
C GLU A 57 8.08 10.13 -7.64
N ASP A 58 7.67 10.11 -6.38
CA ASP A 58 8.35 9.43 -5.29
C ASP A 58 7.56 8.21 -4.87
N GLU A 59 8.22 7.04 -4.91
CA GLU A 59 7.63 5.78 -4.47
C GLU A 59 8.26 5.31 -3.16
N LYS A 60 7.40 5.01 -2.18
CA LYS A 60 7.77 4.42 -0.91
C LYS A 60 7.11 3.06 -0.75
N ILE A 61 7.93 2.02 -0.55
CA ILE A 61 7.48 0.67 -0.23
C ILE A 61 7.81 0.37 1.24
N THR A 62 6.81 -0.07 2.01
CA THR A 62 6.97 -0.51 3.39
C THR A 62 6.45 -1.93 3.56
N ASN A 63 7.30 -2.84 4.02
CA ASN A 63 6.93 -4.21 4.34
C ASN A 63 6.60 -4.33 5.84
N GLN A 64 5.48 -4.96 6.18
CA GLN A 64 5.05 -5.19 7.55
C GLN A 64 4.65 -6.65 7.74
N ASP A 65 5.33 -7.33 8.66
CA ASP A 65 5.03 -8.71 9.02
C ASP A 65 4.41 -8.75 10.42
N GLN A 66 3.29 -9.44 10.56
CA GLN A 66 2.63 -9.68 11.86
C GLN A 66 2.17 -11.13 11.98
N VAL A 67 2.13 -11.65 13.20
CA VAL A 67 1.58 -12.98 13.49
C VAL A 67 0.35 -12.81 14.35
N LEU A 68 -0.81 -13.16 13.79
CA LEU A 68 -2.09 -13.12 14.49
C LEU A 68 -2.34 -14.45 15.19
N LYS A 69 -2.72 -14.38 16.47
CA LYS A 69 -3.09 -15.53 17.30
C LYS A 69 -4.53 -15.40 17.75
N PHE A 70 -5.24 -16.52 17.82
CA PHE A 70 -6.62 -16.51 18.30
C PHE A 70 -6.68 -16.41 19.82
N LYS A 71 -7.27 -15.32 20.31
CA LYS A 71 -7.43 -15.00 21.73
C LYS A 71 -8.76 -14.27 21.94
N ASN A 72 -9.54 -14.68 22.93
CA ASN A 72 -10.82 -14.05 23.30
C ASN A 72 -11.80 -13.90 22.12
N GLY A 73 -11.90 -14.91 21.25
CA GLY A 73 -12.86 -14.92 20.14
C GLY A 73 -12.42 -14.21 18.87
N LYS A 74 -11.20 -13.66 18.81
CA LYS A 74 -10.68 -12.95 17.63
C LYS A 74 -9.19 -13.19 17.40
N TYR A 75 -8.75 -12.94 16.18
CA TYR A 75 -7.33 -12.87 15.83
C TYR A 75 -6.75 -11.51 16.21
N GLN A 76 -5.62 -11.51 16.93
CA GLN A 76 -4.87 -10.33 17.34
C GLN A 76 -3.37 -10.57 17.28
#